data_AF-A0AAU8H247-F1
#
_entry.id   AF-A0AAU8H247-F1
#
_cell.length_a   1.000
_cell.length_b   1.000
_cell.length_c   1.000
_cell.angle_alpha   90.00
_cell.angle_beta   90.00
_cell.angle_gamma   90.00
#
_symmetry.space_group_name_H-M   'P 1'
#
loop_
_entity.id
_entity.type
_entity.pdbx_description
1 polymer ?
#
loop_
_entity_poly.entity_id
_entity_poly.type
_entity_poly.pdbx_seq_one_letter_code
_entity_poly.pdbx_strand_id
1 'polypeptide(L)'
;MEEKRSFFKTFIEASALGINFVLCVLIGAGIGYLIDYYLTHSFPLFSIIFLMAGFVAGVKEIFKYIKKVEKVSGQGSNKENK
;
A
#
# COMPACT_ATOMS: atom_id res chain seq x y z
N MET A 1 6.08 -9.16 29.81
CA MET A 1 5.49 -7.86 29.42
C MET A 1 6.17 -7.23 28.19
N GLU A 2 7.46 -7.51 27.94
CA GLU A 2 8.24 -6.92 26.83
C GLU A 2 7.80 -7.41 25.44
N GLU A 3 7.48 -8.70 25.29
CA GLU A 3 7.04 -9.30 24.03
C GLU A 3 5.78 -8.62 23.45
N LYS A 4 4.78 -8.37 24.30
CA LYS A 4 3.49 -7.77 23.92
C LYS A 4 3.64 -6.41 23.23
N ARG A 5 4.65 -5.60 23.62
CA ARG A 5 4.91 -4.28 23.04
C ARG A 5 5.56 -4.36 21.65
N SER A 6 6.39 -5.37 21.43
CA SER A 6 7.02 -5.62 20.11
C SER A 6 5.97 -6.07 19.10
N PHE A 7 5.11 -7.02 19.49
CA PHE A 7 3.99 -7.48 18.65
C PHE A 7 3.03 -6.35 18.28
N PHE A 8 2.70 -5.47 19.24
CA PHE A 8 1.87 -4.30 18.95
C PHE A 8 2.54 -3.34 17.94
N LYS A 9 3.86 -3.12 18.04
CA LYS A 9 4.58 -2.28 17.07
C LYS A 9 4.53 -2.85 15.65
N THR A 10 4.82 -4.14 15.49
CA THR A 10 4.73 -4.81 14.18
C THR A 10 3.31 -4.79 13.62
N PHE A 11 2.31 -4.98 14.48
CA PHE A 11 0.91 -4.92 14.08
C PHE A 11 0.50 -3.50 13.64
N ILE A 12 0.97 -2.47 14.34
CA ILE A 12 0.72 -1.07 13.99
C ILE A 12 1.37 -0.72 12.64
N GLU A 13 2.62 -1.16 12.42
CA GLU A 13 3.29 -0.95 11.13
C GLU A 13 2.59 -1.68 9.98
N ALA A 14 2.21 -2.94 10.18
CA ALA A 14 1.45 -3.71 9.19
C ALA A 14 0.08 -3.07 8.90
N SER A 15 -0.60 -2.58 9.94
CA SER A 15 -1.89 -1.89 9.81
C SER A 15 -1.74 -0.57 9.05
N ALA A 16 -0.68 0.20 9.29
CA ALA A 16 -0.41 1.44 8.56
C ALA A 16 -0.25 1.19 7.06
N LEU A 17 0.41 0.10 6.66
CA LEU A 17 0.50 -0.33 5.25
C LEU A 17 -0.86 -0.65 4.64
N GLY A 18 -1.68 -1.43 5.36
CA GLY A 18 -3.04 -1.76 4.91
C GLY A 18 -3.94 -0.53 4.79
N ILE A 19 -3.87 0.40 5.75
CA ILE A 19 -4.62 1.66 5.70
C ILE A 19 -4.19 2.50 4.51
N ASN A 20 -2.88 2.65 4.28
CA ASN A 20 -2.36 3.44 3.16
C ASN A 20 -2.78 2.83 1.81
N PHE A 21 -2.81 1.50 1.71
CA PHE A 21 -3.34 0.77 0.56
C PHE A 21 -4.81 1.14 0.28
N VAL A 22 -5.67 1.03 1.30
CA VAL A 22 -7.10 1.35 1.16
C VAL A 22 -7.30 2.82 0.80
N LEU A 23 -6.54 3.75 1.40
CA LEU A 23 -6.58 5.17 1.05
C LEU A 23 -6.26 5.40 -0.43
N CYS A 24 -5.18 4.79 -0.96
CA CYS A 24 -4.85 4.90 -2.37
C CYS A 24 -5.95 4.35 -3.29
N VAL A 25 -6.56 3.22 -2.92
CA VAL A 25 -7.68 2.63 -3.68
C VAL A 25 -8.90 3.55 -3.65
N LEU A 26 -9.25 4.13 -2.50
CA LEU A 26 -10.38 5.04 -2.36
C LEU A 26 -10.17 6.34 -3.13
N ILE A 27 -8.96 6.92 -3.07
CA ILE A 27 -8.61 8.11 -3.86
C ILE A 27 -8.65 7.77 -5.35
N GLY A 28 -8.14 6.59 -5.74
CA GLY A 28 -8.21 6.08 -7.09
C GLY A 28 -9.66 5.97 -7.59
N ALA A 29 -10.46 5.17 -6.90
CA ALA A 29 -11.87 4.99 -7.24
C ALA A 29 -12.64 6.33 -7.22
N GLY A 30 -12.36 7.21 -6.26
CA GLY A 30 -12.99 8.52 -6.14
C GLY A 30 -12.69 9.44 -7.31
N ILE A 31 -11.42 9.53 -7.75
CA ILE A 31 -11.04 10.31 -8.94
C ILE A 31 -11.60 9.66 -10.20
N GLY A 32 -11.57 8.33 -10.30
CA GLY A 32 -12.17 7.58 -11.42
C GLY A 32 -13.67 7.84 -11.56
N TYR A 33 -14.40 7.89 -10.44
CA TYR A 33 -15.82 8.22 -10.40
C TYR A 33 -16.10 9.69 -10.78
N LEU A 34 -15.26 10.62 -10.31
CA LEU A 34 -15.42 12.04 -10.62
C LEU A 34 -15.21 12.33 -12.11
N ILE A 35 -14.26 11.62 -12.73
CA ILE A 35 -14.01 11.67 -14.18
C ILE A 35 -15.17 11.04 -14.95
N ASP A 36 -15.66 9.89 -14.51
CA ASP A 36 -16.80 9.21 -15.16
C ASP A 36 -18.07 10.08 -15.14
N TYR A 37 -18.30 10.78 -14.01
CA TYR A 37 -19.39 11.75 -13.87
C TYR A 37 -19.28 12.95 -14.82
N TYR A 38 -18.05 13.41 -15.13
CA TYR A 38 -17.82 14.61 -15.94
C TYR A 38 -17.72 14.33 -17.45
N LEU A 39 -17.21 13.16 -17.85
CA LEU A 39 -16.79 12.89 -19.24
C LEU A 39 -17.68 11.87 -19.97
N THR A 40 -18.34 10.94 -19.27
CA THR A 40 -18.95 9.78 -19.94
C THR A 40 -20.30 9.40 -19.32
N HIS A 41 -21.39 9.90 -19.90
CA HIS A 41 -22.74 9.34 -19.70
C HIS A 41 -22.90 7.91 -20.27
N SER A 42 -21.85 7.35 -20.88
CA SER A 42 -21.84 6.04 -21.53
C SER A 42 -20.53 5.30 -21.24
N PHE A 43 -20.66 4.13 -20.62
CA PHE A 43 -19.66 3.10 -20.29
C PHE A 43 -18.63 3.42 -19.16
N PRO A 44 -18.72 2.74 -17.99
CA PRO A 44 -17.88 2.97 -16.80
C PRO A 44 -16.48 2.34 -16.92
N LEU A 45 -15.85 2.48 -18.09
CA LEU A 45 -14.51 1.93 -18.35
C LEU A 45 -13.43 2.71 -17.59
N PHE A 46 -13.61 4.03 -17.46
CA PHE A 46 -12.64 4.89 -16.79
C PHE A 46 -12.61 4.67 -15.28
N SER A 47 -13.75 4.37 -14.67
CA SER A 47 -13.80 3.99 -13.25
C SER A 47 -13.06 2.67 -12.99
N ILE A 48 -13.18 1.71 -13.89
CA ILE A 48 -12.50 0.40 -13.81
C ILE A 48 -10.98 0.50 -13.96
N ILE A 49 -10.47 1.25 -14.94
CA ILE A 49 -9.02 1.44 -15.09
C ILE A 49 -8.43 2.23 -13.92
N PHE A 50 -9.16 3.21 -13.36
CA PHE A 50 -8.67 3.99 -12.22
C PHE A 50 -8.73 3.19 -10.90
N LEU A 51 -9.72 2.31 -10.75
CA LEU A 51 -9.77 1.33 -9.67
C LEU A 51 -8.58 0.37 -9.75
N MET A 52 -8.30 -0.17 -10.94
CA MET A 52 -7.11 -1.00 -11.18
C MET A 52 -5.81 -0.23 -10.91
N ALA A 53 -5.72 1.03 -11.33
CA ALA A 53 -4.55 1.87 -11.08
C ALA A 53 -4.34 2.12 -9.58
N GLY A 54 -5.40 2.44 -8.83
CA GLY A 54 -5.35 2.60 -7.38
C GLY A 54 -4.95 1.31 -6.66
N PHE A 55 -5.49 0.17 -7.10
CA PHE A 55 -5.12 -1.15 -6.59
C PHE A 55 -3.64 -1.47 -6.85
N VAL A 56 -3.17 -1.28 -8.09
CA VAL A 56 -1.76 -1.52 -8.46
C VAL A 56 -0.83 -0.60 -7.69
N ALA A 57 -1.17 0.67 -7.52
CA ALA A 57 -0.39 1.63 -6.74
C ALA A 57 -0.27 1.18 -5.28
N GLY A 58 -1.37 0.73 -4.67
CA GLY A 58 -1.36 0.20 -3.32
C GLY A 58 -0.51 -1.07 -3.20
N VAL A 59 -0.71 -2.07 -4.07
CA VAL A 59 0.07 -3.33 -4.03
C VAL A 59 1.56 -3.06 -4.23
N LYS A 60 1.91 -2.14 -5.13
CA LYS A 60 3.30 -1.74 -5.38
C LYS A 60 3.96 -1.14 -4.14
N GLU A 61 3.24 -0.34 -3.34
CA GLU A 61 3.78 0.23 -2.12
C GLU A 61 4.06 -0.86 -1.07
N ILE A 62 3.14 -1.83 -0.92
CA ILE A 62 3.32 -2.99 -0.04
C ILE A 62 4.55 -3.81 -0.48
N PHE A 63 4.65 -4.15 -1.76
CA PHE A 63 5.81 -4.88 -2.30
C PHE A 63 7.13 -4.13 -2.10
N LYS A 64 7.12 -2.81 -2.27
CA LYS A 64 8.31 -1.96 -2.04
C LYS A 64 8.74 -2.01 -0.57
N TYR A 65 7.78 -1.99 0.35
CA TYR A 65 8.07 -2.11 1.78
C TYR A 65 8.62 -3.49 2.14
N ILE A 66 7.97 -4.57 1.68
CA ILE A 66 8.43 -5.95 1.93
C ILE A 66 9.87 -6.14 1.43
N LYS A 67 10.15 -5.72 0.20
CA LYS A 67 11.50 -5.80 -0.38
C LYS A 67 12.52 -4.96 0.41
N LYS A 68 12.10 -3.84 0.99
CA LYS A 68 12.94 -3.01 1.86
C LYS A 68 13.25 -3.72 3.18
N VAL A 69 12.24 -4.32 3.82
CA VAL A 69 12.40 -5.07 5.07
C VAL A 69 13.29 -6.29 4.87
N GLU A 70 13.10 -7.04 3.78
CA GLU A 70 13.93 -8.19 3.41
C GLU A 70 15.40 -7.77 3.21
N LYS A 71 15.63 -6.68 2.49
CA LYS A 71 16.99 -6.15 2.24
C LYS A 71 17.66 -5.65 3.52
N VAL A 72 16.88 -5.08 4.46
CA VAL A 72 17.37 -4.62 5.77
C VAL A 72 17.74 -5.80 6.66
N SER A 73 16.90 -6.83 6.73
CA SER A 73 17.22 -8.07 7.47
C SER A 73 18.42 -8.83 6.88
N GLY A 74 18.58 -8.83 5.55
CA GLY A 74 19.75 -9.41 4.88
C GLY A 74 21.06 -8.62 5.05
N GLN A 75 21.00 -7.31 5.34
CA GLN A 75 22.18 -6.47 5.58
C GLN A 75 22.60 -6.37 7.05
N GLY A 76 21.72 -6.73 7.99
CA GLY A 76 22.01 -6.71 9.43
C GLY A 76 23.07 -7.72 9.88
N SER A 77 23.34 -8.77 9.11
CA SER A 77 24.28 -9.83 9.51
C SER A 77 25.76 -9.53 9.17
N ASN A 78 26.08 -8.45 8.46
CA ASN A 78 27.46 -8.16 7.99
C ASN A 78 28.07 -6.87 8.57
N LYS A 79 27.55 -6.38 9.70
CA LYS A 79 28.02 -5.14 10.35
C LYS A 79 28.21 -5.26 11.88
N GLU A 80 28.32 -6.48 12.42
CA GLU A 80 28.69 -6.70 13.82
C GLU A 80 30.11 -7.29 13.99
N ASN A 81 30.84 -7.51 12.89
CA ASN A 81 32.24 -7.94 12.92
C ASN A 81 33.11 -7.00 12.08
N LYS A 82 33.32 -5.77 12.54
CA LYS A 82 34.52 -4.99 12.18
C LYS A 82 34.84 -3.91 13.20
#